data_AF-A0A060Z5Y8-F1
#
_entry.id   AF-A0A060Z5Y8-F1
#
_cell.length_a   1.000
_cell.length_b   1.000
_cell.length_c   1.000
_cell.angle_alpha   90.00
_cell.angle_beta   90.00
_cell.angle_gamma   90.00
#
_symmetry.space_group_name_H-M   'P 1'
#
loop_
_entity.id
_entity.type
_entity.pdbx_description
1 polymer ?
#
loop_
_entity_poly.entity_id
_entity_poly.type
_entity_poly.pdbx_seq_one_letter_code
_entity_poly.pdbx_strand_id
1 'polypeptide(L)'
;LYLSVISLEKLFELPDYRTREEIQEVRSKSDPISMLKDRMLSNNMASIEELKEIDIAVRKEIEDAAQFATTDPEPPLDDLCSHIFANDQPFEVRGATPWTKLTSTS
;
A
#
# COMPACT_ATOMS: atom_id res chain seq x y z
N LEU A 1 7.20 -0.79 -7.50
CA LEU A 1 6.51 -0.50 -6.21
C LEU A 1 7.47 -0.33 -5.02
N TYR A 2 8.63 -1.00 -4.91
CA TYR A 2 9.65 -0.61 -3.91
C TYR A 2 10.15 0.84 -4.11
N LEU A 3 10.25 1.26 -5.38
CA LEU A 3 10.48 2.67 -5.76
C LEU A 3 9.32 3.60 -5.43
N SER A 4 8.07 3.12 -5.31
CA SER A 4 6.92 3.95 -4.90
C SER A 4 6.73 4.01 -3.39
N VAL A 5 7.17 2.99 -2.65
CA VAL A 5 7.26 3.04 -1.18
C VAL A 5 8.40 3.98 -0.75
N ILE A 6 9.54 3.97 -1.45
CA ILE A 6 10.59 4.99 -1.30
C ILE A 6 10.11 6.36 -1.80
N SER A 7 9.24 6.41 -2.82
CA SER A 7 8.63 7.67 -3.26
C SER A 7 7.50 8.16 -2.34
N LEU A 8 6.90 7.28 -1.53
CA LEU A 8 5.99 7.64 -0.43
C LEU A 8 6.76 8.18 0.78
N GLU A 9 8.01 7.74 1.00
CA GLU A 9 8.93 8.46 1.90
C GLU A 9 9.29 9.87 1.37
N LYS A 10 9.21 10.12 0.05
CA LYS A 10 9.34 11.47 -0.54
C LYS A 10 8.04 12.31 -0.48
N LEU A 11 6.87 11.66 -0.31
CA LEU A 11 5.59 12.32 0.01
C LEU A 11 5.42 12.58 1.51
N PHE A 12 6.45 12.30 2.30
CA PHE A 12 6.72 13.07 3.51
C PHE A 12 7.25 14.44 3.07
N GLU A 13 6.37 15.20 2.40
CA GLU A 13 6.65 16.57 2.02
C GLU A 13 7.05 17.35 3.26
N LEU A 14 8.08 18.17 3.06
CA LEU A 14 8.68 19.07 4.03
C LEU A 14 7.63 19.58 5.03
N PRO A 15 7.84 19.38 6.33
CA PRO A 15 6.85 19.82 7.27
C PRO A 15 6.77 21.36 7.24
N ASP A 16 5.70 21.90 6.65
CA ASP A 16 5.36 23.34 6.70
C ASP A 16 4.98 23.77 8.14
N TYR A 17 4.82 22.79 9.04
CA TYR A 17 4.30 22.97 10.40
C TYR A 17 5.03 22.16 11.49
N ARG A 18 6.07 21.39 11.15
CA ARG A 18 6.87 20.56 12.09
C ARG A 18 8.33 20.53 11.65
N THR A 19 9.23 19.95 12.43
CA THR A 19 10.65 19.84 12.03
C THR A 19 11.01 18.39 11.72
N ARG A 20 12.00 18.20 10.84
CA ARG A 20 12.50 16.85 10.54
C ARG A 20 13.10 16.20 11.79
N GLU A 21 13.64 17.02 12.68
CA GLU A 21 14.22 16.65 13.96
C GLU A 21 13.15 16.07 14.92
N GLU A 22 11.95 16.67 15.00
CA GLU A 22 10.84 16.14 15.81
C GLU A 22 10.44 14.73 15.34
N ILE A 23 10.32 14.57 14.03
CA ILE A 23 9.91 13.29 13.42
C ILE A 23 10.97 12.21 13.65
N GLN A 24 12.24 12.56 13.51
CA GLN A 24 13.35 11.66 13.79
C GLN A 24 13.43 11.30 15.28
N GLU A 25 13.16 12.25 16.18
CA GLU A 25 13.11 12.02 17.62
C GLU A 25 12.01 11.03 17.99
N VAL A 26 10.80 11.21 17.48
CA VAL A 26 9.68 10.30 17.72
C VAL A 26 9.95 8.91 17.15
N ARG A 27 10.49 8.82 15.92
CA ARG A 27 10.86 7.53 15.31
C ARG A 27 11.95 6.80 16.10
N SER A 28 12.89 7.53 16.70
CA SER A 28 13.97 6.93 17.47
C SER A 28 13.55 6.52 18.89
N LYS A 29 12.65 7.29 19.53
CA LYS A 29 12.26 7.08 20.93
C LYS A 29 10.97 6.27 21.11
N SER A 30 10.08 6.26 20.12
CA SER A 30 8.70 5.77 20.29
C SER A 30 8.18 5.02 19.06
N ASP A 31 9.07 4.36 18.33
CA ASP A 31 8.67 3.45 17.26
C ASP A 31 7.98 2.20 17.84
N PRO A 32 6.73 1.91 17.43
CA PRO A 32 5.95 0.80 18.00
C PRO A 32 6.58 -0.56 17.73
N ILE A 33 7.28 -0.75 16.61
CA ILE A 33 7.93 -2.01 16.25
C ILE A 33 9.14 -2.25 17.15
N SER A 34 9.98 -1.23 17.32
CA SER A 34 11.14 -1.27 18.21
C SER A 34 10.73 -1.49 19.66
N MET A 35 9.70 -0.78 20.12
CA MET A 35 9.14 -0.97 21.47
C MET A 35 8.60 -2.39 21.68
N LEU A 36 7.92 -2.97 20.69
CA LEU A 36 7.42 -4.33 20.78
C LEU A 36 8.58 -5.33 20.81
N LYS A 37 9.57 -5.16 19.95
CA LYS A 37 10.78 -5.98 19.90
C LYS A 37 11.49 -6.01 21.25
N ASP A 38 11.73 -4.84 21.85
CA ASP A 38 12.40 -4.76 23.16
C ASP A 38 11.59 -5.45 24.26
N ARG A 39 10.25 -5.29 24.25
CA ARG A 39 9.35 -5.97 25.20
C ARG A 39 9.33 -7.49 25.01
N MET A 40 9.38 -7.98 23.78
CA MET A 40 9.41 -9.42 23.50
C MET A 40 10.73 -10.05 23.93
N LEU A 41 11.85 -9.35 23.70
CA LEU A 41 13.17 -9.78 24.15
C LEU A 41 13.29 -9.74 25.68
N SER A 42 12.79 -8.68 26.33
CA SER A 42 12.85 -8.56 27.79
C SER A 42 12.02 -9.62 28.51
N ASN A 43 10.92 -10.07 27.90
CA ASN A 43 10.05 -11.12 28.44
C ASN A 43 10.46 -12.54 27.98
N ASN A 44 11.59 -12.67 27.26
CA ASN A 44 12.10 -13.94 26.72
C ASN A 44 11.06 -14.71 25.88
N MET A 45 10.19 -13.97 25.16
CA MET A 45 9.08 -14.52 24.38
C MET A 45 9.50 -14.90 22.95
N ALA A 46 10.59 -14.31 22.45
CA ALA A 46 11.15 -14.59 21.13
C ALA A 46 12.66 -14.32 21.13
N SER A 47 13.37 -15.01 20.25
CA SER A 47 14.79 -14.78 19.98
C SER A 47 15.01 -13.64 18.99
N ILE A 48 16.23 -13.09 18.96
CA ILE A 48 16.60 -12.07 17.98
C ILE A 48 16.61 -12.65 16.56
N GLU A 49 16.95 -13.93 16.45
CA GLU A 49 17.00 -14.69 15.21
C GLU A 49 15.60 -14.84 14.60
N GLU A 50 14.60 -15.26 15.39
CA GLU A 50 13.21 -15.37 14.91
C GLU A 50 12.65 -14.03 14.42
N LEU A 51 12.94 -12.93 15.13
CA LEU A 51 12.51 -11.60 14.70
C LEU A 51 13.15 -11.20 13.36
N LYS A 52 14.43 -11.54 13.15
CA LYS A 52 15.10 -11.29 11.86
C LYS A 52 14.55 -12.16 10.74
N GLU A 53 14.20 -13.42 11.04
CA GLU A 53 13.57 -14.31 10.06
C GLU A 53 12.21 -13.77 9.60
N ILE A 54 11.41 -13.24 10.53
CA ILE A 54 10.14 -12.57 10.22
C ILE A 54 10.38 -11.33 9.34
N ASP A 55 11.36 -10.48 9.68
CA ASP A 55 11.70 -9.30 8.88
C ASP A 55 12.08 -9.68 7.43
N ILE A 56 12.83 -10.77 7.26
CA ILE A 56 13.23 -11.28 5.93
C ILE A 56 12.00 -11.81 5.18
N ALA A 57 11.13 -12.57 5.84
CA ALA A 57 9.92 -13.12 5.24
C ALA A 57 8.97 -12.01 4.77
N VAL A 58 8.72 -11.01 5.62
CA VAL A 58 7.87 -9.86 5.29
C VAL A 58 8.46 -9.05 4.14
N ARG A 59 9.78 -8.83 4.11
CA ARG A 59 10.41 -8.12 2.98
C ARG A 59 10.23 -8.87 1.67
N LYS A 60 10.36 -10.19 1.69
CA LYS A 60 10.14 -11.02 0.52
C LYS A 60 8.69 -10.94 0.05
N GLU A 61 7.72 -11.05 0.96
CA GLU A 61 6.30 -10.92 0.64
C GLU A 61 5.97 -9.55 0.02
N ILE A 62 6.52 -8.47 0.58
CA ILE A 62 6.36 -7.12 0.04
C ILE A 62 6.99 -7.02 -1.35
N GLU A 63 8.16 -7.60 -1.57
CA GLU A 63 8.82 -7.59 -2.87
C GLU A 63 8.00 -8.36 -3.92
N ASP A 64 7.51 -9.55 -3.57
CA ASP A 64 6.66 -10.37 -4.44
C ASP A 64 5.34 -9.63 -4.78
N ALA A 65 4.69 -9.01 -3.78
CA ALA A 65 3.49 -8.19 -3.99
C ALA A 65 3.78 -6.93 -4.83
N ALA A 66 4.95 -6.31 -4.62
CA ALA A 66 5.42 -5.16 -5.37
C ALA A 66 5.76 -5.51 -6.82
N GLN A 67 6.20 -6.74 -7.10
CA GLN A 67 6.40 -7.21 -8.47
C GLN A 67 5.06 -7.50 -9.12
N PHE A 68 4.17 -8.20 -8.42
CA PHE A 68 2.81 -8.48 -8.88
C PHE A 68 2.10 -7.20 -9.33
N ALA A 69 1.98 -6.20 -8.45
CA ALA A 69 1.26 -4.98 -8.78
C ALA A 69 2.00 -4.04 -9.77
N THR A 70 3.25 -4.34 -10.16
CA THR A 70 3.90 -3.68 -11.32
C THR A 70 3.76 -4.44 -12.63
N THR A 71 3.48 -5.74 -12.57
CA THR A 71 3.38 -6.62 -13.74
C THR A 71 1.93 -6.92 -14.11
N ASP A 72 1.00 -6.67 -13.20
CA ASP A 72 -0.43 -6.78 -13.40
C ASP A 72 -0.86 -5.81 -14.53
N PRO A 73 -1.53 -6.32 -15.58
CA PRO A 73 -2.00 -5.47 -16.67
C PRO A 73 -3.05 -4.48 -16.18
N GLU A 74 -3.10 -3.32 -16.82
CA GLU A 74 -4.17 -2.37 -16.57
C GLU A 74 -5.54 -3.00 -16.88
N PRO A 75 -6.58 -2.66 -16.09
CA PRO A 75 -7.92 -3.18 -16.32
C PRO A 75 -8.40 -2.82 -17.73
N PRO A 76 -9.10 -3.73 -18.42
CA PRO A 76 -9.56 -3.49 -19.79
C PRO A 76 -10.54 -2.31 -19.82
N LEU A 77 -10.50 -1.55 -20.91
CA LEU A 77 -11.38 -0.37 -21.10
C LEU A 77 -12.88 -0.74 -21.11
N ASP A 78 -13.21 -1.99 -21.40
CA ASP A 78 -14.59 -2.49 -21.39
C ASP A 78 -15.16 -2.59 -19.96
N ASP A 79 -14.31 -2.75 -18.94
CA ASP A 79 -14.70 -2.79 -17.52
C ASP A 79 -14.75 -1.40 -16.88
N LEU A 80 -14.46 -0.33 -17.63
CA LEU A 80 -14.40 1.05 -17.14
C LEU A 80 -15.69 1.49 -16.43
N CYS A 81 -16.84 1.00 -16.88
CA CYS A 81 -18.15 1.33 -16.33
C CYS A 81 -18.79 0.18 -15.56
N SER A 82 -18.02 -0.85 -15.19
CA SER A 82 -18.52 -1.91 -14.32
C SER A 82 -18.79 -1.39 -12.90
N HIS A 83 -19.73 -2.01 -12.19
CA HIS A 83 -20.08 -1.74 -10.78
C HIS A 83 -20.75 -0.38 -10.49
N ILE A 84 -21.49 0.21 -11.44
CA ILE A 84 -22.28 1.42 -11.18
C ILE A 84 -23.48 1.14 -10.27
N PHE A 85 -24.17 0.02 -10.50
CA PHE A 85 -25.27 -0.45 -9.66
C PHE A 85 -25.05 -1.91 -9.29
N ALA A 86 -25.52 -2.30 -8.10
CA ALA A 86 -25.51 -3.68 -7.65
C ALA A 86 -26.85 -4.37 -7.99
N ASN A 87 -26.78 -5.55 -8.61
CA ASN A 87 -27.90 -6.41 -8.99
C ASN A 87 -28.87 -5.81 -10.04
N ASP A 88 -28.37 -5.09 -11.04
CA ASP A 88 -29.17 -4.58 -12.15
C ASP A 88 -28.79 -5.21 -13.50
N GLN A 89 -29.68 -5.11 -14.49
CA GLN A 89 -29.40 -5.55 -15.85
C GLN A 89 -28.31 -4.68 -16.50
N PRO A 90 -27.45 -5.24 -17.38
CA PRO A 90 -26.45 -4.46 -18.07
C PRO A 90 -27.09 -3.33 -18.89
N PHE A 91 -26.60 -2.10 -18.73
CA PHE A 91 -27.10 -0.91 -19.43
C PHE A 91 -25.96 -0.09 -20.06
N GLU A 92 -26.31 0.76 -21.04
CA GLU A 92 -25.35 1.61 -21.75
C GLU A 92 -25.09 2.92 -20.98
N VAL A 93 -23.82 3.25 -20.78
CA VAL A 93 -23.32 4.49 -20.18
C VAL A 93 -22.75 5.39 -21.26
N ARG A 94 -22.96 6.70 -21.12
CA ARG A 94 -22.46 7.72 -22.05
C ARG A 94 -20.97 7.97 -21.84
N GLY A 95 -20.16 7.83 -22.89
CA GLY A 95 -18.75 8.23 -22.90
C GLY A 95 -18.52 9.71 -23.18
N ALA A 96 -17.26 10.09 -23.44
CA ALA A 96 -16.86 11.48 -23.66
C ALA A 96 -17.50 12.13 -24.91
N THR A 97 -17.84 11.33 -25.93
CA THR A 97 -18.54 11.80 -27.13
C THR A 97 -19.94 11.17 -27.22
N PRO A 98 -20.91 11.82 -27.90
CA PRO A 98 -22.28 11.30 -28.01
C PRO A 98 -22.40 9.90 -28.64
N TRP A 99 -21.38 9.45 -29.39
CA TRP A 99 -21.39 8.15 -30.07
C TRP A 99 -20.58 7.07 -29.32
N THR A 100 -19.84 7.44 -28.27
CA THR A 100 -19.13 6.49 -27.43
C THR A 100 -20.09 5.93 -26.39
N LYS A 101 -20.40 4.64 -26.53
CA LYS A 101 -21.25 3.90 -25.58
C LYS A 101 -20.37 2.90 -24.83
N LEU A 102 -20.47 2.91 -23.51
CA LEU A 102 -19.76 1.98 -22.61
C LEU A 102 -20.78 1.05 -21.97
N THR A 103 -20.45 -0.22 -21.81
CA THR A 103 -21.34 -1.20 -21.17
C THR A 103 -21.08 -1.22 -19.67
N SER A 104 -22.12 -1.02 -18.87
CA SER A 104 -22.05 -1.21 -17.42
C SER A 104 -22.63 -2.56 -17.05
N THR A 105 -21.81 -3.42 -16.47
CA THR A 105 -22.25 -4.67 -15.85
C THR A 105 -22.20 -4.51 -14.32
N SER A 106 -23.19 -5.06 -13.62
CA SER A 106 -23.24 -5.08 -12.15
C SER A 106 -22.11 -5.90 -11.54
#